data_AF-A0AAU6XZX9-F1
#
_entry.id   AF-A0AAU6XZX9-F1
#
_cell.length_a   1.000
_cell.length_b   1.000
_cell.length_c   1.000
_cell.angle_alpha   90.00
_cell.angle_beta   90.00
_cell.angle_gamma   90.00
#
_symmetry.space_group_name_H-M   'P 1'
#
loop_
_entity.id
_entity.type
_entity.pdbx_description
1 polymer ?
#
loop_
_entity_poly.entity_id
_entity_poly.type
_entity_poly.pdbx_seq_one_letter_code
_entity_poly.pdbx_strand_id
1 'polypeptide(L)'
;MIRGVATISNFPLKNILRYEEGDTIKVINRRDWKFWKFETENTYITTRQETGSNKAAAILEMEDTGVHVTYHFVKNNDKWKLDVIEDEST
;
A
#
# COMPACT_ATOMS: atom_id res chain seq x y z
N MET A 1 -12.94 -3.05 16.03
CA MET A 1 -11.65 -3.75 15.92
C MET A 1 -11.75 -4.80 14.80
N ILE A 2 -11.40 -4.47 13.55
CA ILE A 2 -11.47 -5.43 12.44
C ILE A 2 -10.16 -6.22 12.45
N ARG A 3 -10.20 -7.46 12.95
CA ARG A 3 -9.12 -8.46 12.84
C ARG A 3 -9.11 -9.10 11.44
N GLY A 4 -9.04 -8.28 10.40
CA GLY A 4 -9.06 -8.73 9.01
C GLY A 4 -7.66 -8.67 8.42
N VAL A 5 -7.00 -9.82 8.27
CA VAL A 5 -5.76 -9.91 7.48
C VAL A 5 -6.12 -9.57 6.03
N ALA A 6 -5.68 -8.41 5.54
CA ALA A 6 -5.86 -8.04 4.13
C ALA A 6 -5.23 -9.14 3.27
N THR A 7 -6.04 -9.77 2.40
CA THR A 7 -5.58 -10.88 1.59
C THR A 7 -5.03 -10.35 0.27
N ILE A 8 -3.72 -10.37 0.11
CA ILE A 8 -3.04 -9.97 -1.13
C ILE A 8 -3.34 -11.02 -2.19
N SER A 9 -4.24 -10.71 -3.12
CA SER A 9 -4.74 -11.69 -4.11
C SER A 9 -4.91 -11.16 -5.52
N ASN A 10 -4.81 -9.84 -5.74
CA ASN A 10 -4.89 -9.23 -7.07
C ASN A 10 -3.48 -9.01 -7.65
N PHE A 11 -2.79 -10.10 -7.96
CA PHE A 11 -1.59 -9.98 -8.80
C PHE A 11 -1.97 -9.92 -10.28
N PRO A 12 -1.19 -9.22 -11.11
CA PRO A 12 -0.02 -8.43 -10.72
C PRO A 12 -0.40 -7.10 -10.04
N LEU A 13 0.39 -6.67 -9.05
CA LEU A 13 0.21 -5.38 -8.38
C LEU A 13 0.84 -4.27 -9.21
N LYS A 14 0.22 -3.09 -9.20
CA LYS A 14 0.84 -1.88 -9.76
C LYS A 14 1.60 -1.17 -8.65
N ASN A 15 2.86 -0.83 -8.93
CA ASN A 15 3.67 0.04 -8.10
C ASN A 15 3.96 1.33 -8.89
N ILE A 16 3.43 2.44 -8.41
CA ILE A 16 3.61 3.75 -9.02
C ILE A 16 4.70 4.46 -8.22
N LEU A 17 5.85 4.68 -8.85
CA LEU A 17 6.94 5.46 -8.28
C LEU A 17 6.79 6.88 -8.80
N ARG A 18 6.60 7.86 -7.91
CA ARG A 18 6.45 9.26 -8.30
C ARG A 18 7.76 10.00 -8.07
N TYR A 19 8.28 10.63 -9.12
CA TYR A 19 9.49 11.44 -9.08
C TYR A 19 9.20 12.85 -9.57
N GLU A 20 10.07 13.81 -9.28
CA GLU A 20 9.95 15.19 -9.79
C GLU A 20 9.92 15.24 -11.33
N GLU A 21 10.62 14.32 -11.99
CA GLU A 21 10.70 14.23 -13.46
C GLU A 21 9.52 13.48 -14.10
N GLY A 22 8.65 12.86 -13.28
CA GLY A 22 7.44 12.14 -13.72
C GLY A 22 7.23 10.77 -13.07
N ASP A 23 6.09 10.16 -13.40
CA ASP A 23 5.66 8.88 -12.81
C ASP A 23 6.20 7.67 -13.56
N THR A 24 6.72 6.69 -12.83
CA THR A 24 7.12 5.38 -13.35
C THR A 24 6.21 4.29 -12.80
N ILE A 25 5.58 3.53 -13.69
CA ILE A 25 4.74 2.38 -13.30
C ILE A 25 5.55 1.09 -13.43
N LYS A 26 5.79 0.43 -12.30
CA LYS A 26 6.33 -0.94 -12.23
C LYS A 26 5.22 -1.93 -11.93
N VAL A 27 5.35 -3.13 -12.46
CA VAL A 27 4.42 -4.23 -12.22
C VAL A 27 5.10 -5.24 -11.31
N ILE A 28 4.51 -5.49 -10.13
CA ILE A 28 5.02 -6.47 -9.17
C ILE A 28 4.24 -7.77 -9.34
N ASN A 29 4.92 -8.81 -9.80
CA ASN A 29 4.33 -10.14 -9.88
C ASN A 29 4.34 -10.82 -8.52
N ARG A 30 3.49 -11.84 -8.36
CA ARG A 30 3.37 -12.61 -7.11
C ARG A 30 4.70 -13.18 -6.61
N ARG A 31 5.58 -13.60 -7.53
CA ARG A 31 6.89 -14.19 -7.21
C ARG A 31 7.91 -13.15 -6.72
N ASP A 32 7.74 -11.89 -7.14
CA ASP A 32 8.64 -10.78 -6.84
C ASP A 32 8.16 -10.02 -5.59
N TRP A 33 6.91 -10.27 -5.17
CA TRP A 33 6.33 -9.74 -3.95
C TRP A 33 6.98 -10.36 -2.71
N LYS A 34 7.66 -9.50 -1.94
CA LYS A 34 8.12 -9.83 -0.59
C LYS A 34 7.13 -9.23 0.40
N PHE A 35 6.48 -10.09 1.18
CA PHE A 35 5.59 -9.63 2.23
C PHE A 35 6.42 -8.86 3.27
N TRP A 36 6.28 -7.53 3.27
CA TRP A 36 6.82 -6.72 4.34
C TRP A 36 5.85 -6.79 5.50
N LYS A 37 6.30 -7.41 6.59
CA LYS A 37 5.60 -7.28 7.86
C LYS A 37 6.02 -5.93 8.43
N PHE A 38 5.09 -4.98 8.48
CA PHE A 38 5.31 -3.77 9.26
C PHE A 38 5.40 -4.22 10.71
N GLU A 39 6.62 -4.31 11.23
CA GLU A 39 6.77 -4.35 12.66
C GLU A 39 6.24 -3.01 13.16
N THR A 40 5.27 -3.08 14.06
CA THR A 40 4.65 -1.93 14.72
C THR A 40 5.66 -1.32 15.69
N GLU A 41 6.83 -0.96 15.19
CA GLU A 41 7.76 -0.11 15.89
C GLU A 41 7.23 1.32 15.78
N ASN A 42 7.38 2.10 16.84
CA ASN A 42 6.79 3.44 17.03
C ASN A 42 7.25 4.51 16.03
N THR A 43 7.87 4.11 14.91
CA THR A 43 8.50 4.94 13.89
C THR A 43 7.61 5.12 12.65
N TYR A 44 6.51 4.35 12.55
CA TYR A 44 5.61 4.41 11.40
C TYR A 44 4.28 5.07 11.76
N ILE A 45 3.95 6.16 11.06
CA ILE A 45 2.60 6.70 11.08
C ILE A 45 1.78 5.89 10.08
N THR A 46 0.85 5.07 10.60
CA THR A 46 -0.11 4.34 9.76
C THR A 46 -1.46 5.03 9.81
N THR A 47 -1.79 5.79 8.76
CA THR A 47 -3.13 6.40 8.63
C THR A 47 -4.01 5.55 7.73
N ARG A 48 -5.16 5.11 8.25
CA ARG A 48 -6.20 4.47 7.42
C ARG A 48 -7.20 5.51 6.96
N GLN A 49 -7.36 5.64 5.65
CA GLN A 49 -8.37 6.51 5.06
C GLN A 49 -9.38 5.66 4.29
N GLU A 50 -10.66 5.73 4.66
CA GLU A 50 -11.74 5.17 3.84
C GLU A 50 -12.06 6.19 2.74
N THR A 51 -11.74 5.85 1.49
CA THR A 51 -11.95 6.72 0.32
C THR A 51 -13.27 6.38 -0.40
N GLY A 52 -14.01 5.39 0.12
CA GLY A 52 -15.36 5.02 -0.31
C GLY A 52 -15.81 3.70 0.31
N SER A 53 -17.04 3.26 0.01
CA SER A 53 -17.61 2.01 0.55
C SER A 53 -16.81 0.75 0.20
N ASN A 54 -16.08 0.77 -0.92
CA ASN A 54 -15.27 -0.34 -1.42
C ASN A 54 -13.80 0.04 -1.65
N LYS A 55 -13.35 1.18 -1.12
CA LYS A 55 -11.96 1.65 -1.27
C LYS A 55 -11.40 2.11 0.06
N ALA A 56 -10.17 1.72 0.35
CA ALA A 56 -9.45 2.17 1.53
C ALA A 56 -7.98 2.38 1.16
N ALA A 57 -7.33 3.33 1.81
CA ALA A 57 -5.89 3.54 1.72
C ALA A 57 -5.27 3.34 3.10
N ALA A 58 -4.07 2.75 3.13
CA ALA A 58 -3.19 2.80 4.30
C ALA A 58 -1.94 3.57 3.89
N ILE A 59 -1.71 4.70 4.54
CA ILE A 59 -0.54 5.54 4.32
C ILE A 59 0.49 5.12 5.36
N LEU A 60 1.69 4.81 4.89
CA LEU A 60 2.85 4.51 5.70
C LEU A 60 3.85 5.65 5.52
N GLU A 61 4.14 6.33 6.62
CA GLU A 61 5.13 7.38 6.66
C GLU A 61 6.14 7.07 7.76
N MET A 62 7.43 7.20 7.43
CA MET A 62 8.52 7.07 8.40
C MET A 62 9.12 8.44 8.67
N GLU A 63 8.96 8.92 9.89
CA GLU A 63 9.58 10.16 10.33
C GLU A 63 11.12 10.07 10.13
N ASP A 64 11.74 11.16 9.69
CA ASP A 64 13.18 11.33 9.44
C ASP A 64 13.82 10.56 8.28
N THR A 65 13.09 9.74 7.52
CA THR A 65 13.67 9.00 6.38
C THR A 65 13.19 9.45 5.00
N GLY A 66 12.13 10.27 4.95
CA GLY A 66 11.50 10.67 3.68
C GLY A 66 10.68 9.57 3.01
N VAL A 67 10.50 8.41 3.67
CA VAL A 67 9.70 7.32 3.11
C VAL A 67 8.22 7.63 3.23
N HIS A 68 7.55 7.67 2.07
CA HIS A 68 6.10 7.87 1.97
C HIS A 68 5.51 6.84 1.00
N VAL A 69 4.80 5.85 1.54
CA VAL A 69 4.20 4.78 0.74
C VAL A 69 2.71 4.65 1.04
N THR A 70 1.89 4.72 0.00
CA THR A 70 0.44 4.55 0.10
C THR A 70 0.01 3.21 -0.49
N TYR A 71 -0.67 2.40 0.33
CA TYR A 71 -1.26 1.13 -0.07
C TYR A 71 -2.76 1.30 -0.32
N HIS A 72 -3.19 1.13 -1.57
CA HIS A 72 -4.59 1.22 -1.96
C HIS A 72 -5.25 -0.15 -1.99
N PHE A 73 -6.35 -0.27 -1.26
CA PHE A 73 -7.15 -1.47 -1.14
C PHE A 73 -8.51 -1.28 -1.79
N VAL A 74 -8.95 -2.33 -2.48
CA VAL A 74 -10.30 -2.42 -3.04
C VAL A 74 -11.03 -3.59 -2.42
N LYS A 75 -12.33 -3.41 -2.15
CA LYS A 75 -13.20 -4.47 -1.64
C LYS A 75 -13.89 -5.17 -2.81
N ASN A 76 -13.59 -6.45 -3.01
CA ASN A 76 -14.19 -7.30 -4.04
C ASN A 76 -14.74 -8.57 -3.39
N ASN A 77 -16.03 -8.90 -3.61
CA ASN A 77 -16.72 -10.03 -2.99
C ASN A 77 -16.55 -10.05 -1.46
N ASP A 78 -16.80 -8.91 -0.83
CA ASP A 78 -16.62 -8.64 0.60
C ASP A 78 -15.21 -8.85 1.19
N LYS A 79 -14.21 -9.04 0.33
CA LYS A 79 -12.82 -9.21 0.75
C LYS A 79 -11.99 -8.00 0.32
N TRP A 80 -11.23 -7.45 1.26
CA TRP A 80 -10.23 -6.42 0.98
C TRP A 80 -9.02 -7.03 0.30
N LYS A 81 -8.62 -6.42 -0.81
CA LYS A 81 -7.45 -6.80 -1.61
C LYS A 81 -6.60 -5.58 -1.87
N LEU A 82 -5.28 -5.74 -1.77
CA LEU A 82 -4.33 -4.74 -2.24
C LEU A 82 -4.40 -4.65 -3.77
N ASP A 83 -4.46 -3.44 -4.30
CA ASP A 83 -4.62 -3.16 -5.74
C ASP A 83 -3.42 -2.37 -6.28
N VAL A 84 -3.09 -1.26 -5.61
CA VAL A 84 -2.03 -0.34 -6.01
C VAL A 84 -1.15 -0.01 -4.81
N ILE A 85 0.14 0.13 -5.07
CA ILE A 85 1.12 0.73 -4.17
C ILE A 85 1.63 2.00 -4.85
N GLU A 86 1.63 3.10 -4.13
CA GLU A 86 2.23 4.35 -4.56
C GLU A 86 3.40 4.65 -3.63
N ASP A 87 4.57 4.90 -4.21
CA ASP A 87 5.80 5.23 -3.50
C ASP A 87 6.22 6.63 -3.93
N GLU A 88 6.17 7.55 -2.98
CA GLU A 88 6.54 8.97 -3.13
C GLU A 88 7.77 9.28 -2.28
N SER A 89 8.56 8.26 -1.93
CA SER A 89 9.76 8.45 -1.12
C SER A 89 10.83 9.24 -1.86
N THR A 90 11.42 10.24 -1.20
CA THR A 90 12.48 11.12 -1.73
C THR A 90 13.89 10.61 -1.47
#